data_AF-A0A821QYP9-F1
#
_entry.id   AF-A0A821QYP9-F1
#
_cell.length_a   1.000
_cell.length_b   1.000
_cell.length_c   1.000
_cell.angle_alpha   90.00
_cell.angle_beta   90.00
_cell.angle_gamma   90.00
#
_symmetry.space_group_name_H-M   'P 1'
#
loop_
_entity.id
_entity.type
_entity.pdbx_description
1 polymer ?
#
loop_
_entity_poly.entity_id
_entity_poly.type
_entity_poly.pdbx_seq_one_letter_code
_entity_poly.pdbx_strand_id
1 'polypeptide(L)'
;EAKTLASFGNRAGLPVIGYSTTEPELSDRNSYKTFYRLSASDVFIAQALLKLFKQYLWNSTNIIYQGDSYGQGGLHALDEAFGNEVKISRSIRFDLFTERIDNLKRQLEESPS
;
A
#
# COMPACT_ATOMS: atom_id res chain seq x y z
N GLU A 1 0.36 -0.50 -14.25
CA GLU A 1 1.05 0.06 -15.44
C GLU A 1 2.52 0.44 -15.19
N ALA A 2 2.83 1.24 -14.15
CA ALA A 2 4.21 1.65 -13.85
C ALA A 2 5.20 0.49 -13.67
N LYS A 3 4.79 -0.61 -13.04
CA LYS A 3 5.60 -1.84 -12.88
C LYS A 3 6.03 -2.44 -14.22
N THR A 4 5.14 -2.45 -15.22
CA THR A 4 5.44 -2.98 -16.57
C THR A 4 6.49 -2.13 -17.27
N LEU A 5 6.35 -0.80 -17.21
CA LEU A 5 7.29 0.14 -17.81
C LEU A 5 8.66 0.08 -17.12
N ALA A 6 8.67 0.03 -15.78
CA ALA A 6 9.89 -0.11 -14.99
C ALA A 6 10.64 -1.41 -15.33
N SER A 7 9.90 -2.51 -15.49
CA SER A 7 10.47 -3.81 -15.87
C SER A 7 11.07 -3.79 -17.27
N PHE A 8 10.41 -3.14 -18.23
CA PHE A 8 10.94 -2.95 -19.58
C PHE A 8 12.22 -2.11 -19.57
N GLY A 9 12.20 -0.94 -18.91
CA GLY A 9 13.36 -0.07 -18.80
C GLY A 9 14.57 -0.76 -18.18
N ASN A 10 14.34 -1.56 -17.13
CA ASN A 10 15.40 -2.31 -16.47
C ASN A 10 16.04 -3.35 -17.41
N ARG A 11 15.25 -4.05 -18.24
CA ARG A 11 15.77 -5.00 -19.24
C ARG A 11 16.50 -4.31 -20.38
N ALA A 12 16.01 -3.15 -20.82
CA ALA A 12 16.60 -2.38 -21.91
C ALA A 12 17.83 -1.55 -21.46
N GLY A 13 18.12 -1.51 -20.16
CA GLY A 13 19.17 -0.63 -19.60
C GLY A 13 18.83 0.86 -19.71
N LEU A 14 17.56 1.20 -19.87
CA LEU A 14 17.09 2.57 -20.05
C LEU A 14 16.55 3.15 -18.73
N PRO A 15 16.87 4.41 -18.40
CA PRO A 15 16.27 5.08 -17.26
C PRO A 15 14.78 5.34 -17.51
N VAL A 16 13.96 5.04 -16.52
CA VAL A 16 12.51 5.30 -16.53
C VAL A 16 12.17 6.20 -15.35
N ILE A 17 11.44 7.30 -15.60
CA ILE A 17 10.99 8.23 -14.56
C ILE A 17 9.46 8.14 -14.44
N GLY A 18 8.98 7.64 -13.30
CA GLY A 18 7.57 7.64 -12.94
C GLY A 18 7.15 9.00 -12.37
N TYR A 19 6.13 9.63 -12.97
CA TYR A 19 5.64 10.94 -12.56
C TYR A 19 4.78 10.90 -11.28
N SER A 20 3.89 9.92 -11.14
CA SER A 20 2.82 9.91 -10.13
C SER A 20 2.68 8.60 -9.35
N THR A 21 3.73 7.77 -9.32
CA THR A 21 3.65 6.44 -8.68
C THR A 21 4.26 6.43 -7.28
N THR A 22 3.44 6.13 -6.29
CA THR A 22 3.81 6.06 -4.87
C THR A 22 4.04 4.62 -4.37
N GLU A 23 3.78 3.64 -5.24
CA GLU A 23 3.95 2.20 -4.99
C GLU A 23 5.27 1.85 -4.28
N PRO A 24 5.22 1.14 -3.13
CA PRO A 24 6.42 0.76 -2.38
C PRO A 24 7.41 -0.11 -3.16
N GLU A 25 6.93 -1.15 -3.87
CA GLU A 25 7.79 -2.13 -4.58
C GLU A 25 8.72 -1.50 -5.62
N LEU A 26 8.33 -0.38 -6.23
CA LEU A 26 9.16 0.34 -7.20
C LEU A 26 10.40 1.01 -6.57
N SER A 27 10.54 0.96 -5.25
CA SER A 27 11.74 1.39 -4.53
C SER A 27 12.84 0.32 -4.48
N ASP A 28 12.53 -0.96 -4.76
CA ASP A 28 13.52 -2.03 -4.69
C ASP A 28 14.55 -1.89 -5.82
N ARG A 29 15.78 -1.54 -5.43
CA ARG A 29 16.90 -1.34 -6.36
C ARG A 29 17.45 -2.65 -6.91
N ASN A 30 17.12 -3.81 -6.34
CA ASN A 30 17.51 -5.09 -6.94
C ASN A 30 16.65 -5.39 -8.16
N SER A 31 15.33 -5.19 -8.04
CA SER A 31 14.35 -5.45 -9.09
C SER A 31 14.25 -4.32 -10.12
N TYR A 32 14.44 -3.06 -9.72
CA TYR A 32 14.23 -1.86 -10.55
C TYR A 32 15.41 -0.87 -10.50
N LYS A 33 16.58 -1.28 -11.01
CA LYS A 33 17.82 -0.49 -10.97
C LYS A 33 17.71 0.85 -11.70
N THR A 34 17.03 0.86 -12.86
CA THR A 34 16.94 2.03 -13.73
C THR A 34 15.68 2.88 -13.49
N PHE A 35 14.86 2.53 -12.51
CA PHE A 35 13.62 3.24 -12.22
C PHE A 35 13.83 4.38 -11.22
N TYR A 36 13.29 5.55 -11.52
CA TYR A 36 13.27 6.71 -10.65
C TYR A 36 11.85 7.27 -10.59
N ARG A 37 11.53 8.04 -9.54
CA ARG A 37 10.22 8.69 -9.41
C ARG A 37 10.34 10.03 -8.69
N LEU A 38 9.37 10.90 -8.92
CA LEU A 38 9.28 12.21 -8.30
C LEU A 38 8.41 12.20 -7.02
N SER A 39 7.55 11.20 -6.87
CA SER A 39 6.67 11.05 -5.71
C SER A 39 7.35 10.26 -4.58
N ALA A 40 7.02 10.60 -3.33
CA ALA A 40 7.44 9.82 -2.17
C ALA A 40 6.73 8.45 -2.15
N SER A 41 7.36 7.46 -1.51
CA SER A 41 6.75 6.13 -1.33
C SER A 41 5.59 6.17 -0.34
N ASP A 42 4.61 5.28 -0.51
CA ASP A 42 3.54 5.08 0.48
C ASP A 42 4.06 4.58 1.85
N VAL A 43 5.29 4.07 1.92
CA VAL A 43 5.99 3.77 3.19
C VAL A 43 6.01 4.98 4.14
N PHE A 44 6.17 6.20 3.60
CA PHE A 44 6.18 7.40 4.43
C PHE A 44 4.79 7.72 4.99
N ILE A 45 3.73 7.47 4.22
CA ILE A 45 2.35 7.63 4.68
C ILE A 45 2.03 6.58 5.75
N ALA A 46 2.47 5.34 5.57
CA ALA A 46 2.31 4.27 6.57
C ALA A 46 2.98 4.64 7.91
N GLN A 47 4.21 5.17 7.87
CA GLN A 47 4.89 5.67 9.07
C GLN A 47 4.19 6.89 9.70
N ALA A 48 3.64 7.79 8.89
CA ALA A 48 2.86 8.92 9.40
C ALA A 48 1.57 8.45 10.10
N LEU A 49 0.88 7.45 9.54
CA LEU A 49 -0.29 6.83 10.15
C LEU A 49 0.06 6.15 11.48
N LEU A 50 1.17 5.43 11.58
CA LEU A 50 1.63 4.88 12.86
C LEU A 50 1.76 6.00 13.92
N LYS A 51 2.39 7.12 13.56
CA LYS A 51 2.55 8.26 14.48
C LYS A 51 1.20 8.84 14.91
N LEU A 52 0.25 8.94 13.99
CA LEU A 52 -1.11 9.37 14.27
C LEU A 52 -1.79 8.44 15.28
N PHE A 53 -1.74 7.13 15.04
CA PHE A 53 -2.32 6.13 15.94
C PHE A 53 -1.71 6.19 17.34
N LYS A 54 -0.39 6.33 17.44
CA LYS A 54 0.30 6.51 18.73
C LYS A 54 -0.16 7.77 19.45
N GLN A 55 -0.34 8.88 18.73
CA GLN A 55 -0.76 10.14 19.34
C GLN A 55 -2.18 10.08 19.92
N TYR A 56 -3.08 9.31 19.29
CA TYR A 56 -4.46 9.14 19.76
C TYR A 56 -4.69 7.86 20.57
N LEU A 57 -3.63 7.10 20.88
CA LEU A 57 -3.68 5.83 21.62
C LEU A 57 -4.62 4.80 20.97
N TRP A 58 -4.74 4.82 19.64
CA TRP A 58 -5.47 3.80 18.89
C TRP A 58 -4.58 2.57 18.72
N ASN A 59 -5.09 1.42 19.13
CA ASN A 59 -4.35 0.16 19.12
C ASN A 59 -4.85 -0.83 18.06
N SER A 60 -5.95 -0.52 17.36
CA SER A 60 -6.52 -1.38 16.34
C SER A 60 -7.20 -0.59 15.23
N THR A 61 -7.29 -1.17 14.03
CA THR A 61 -8.03 -0.60 12.91
C THR A 61 -8.45 -1.65 11.89
N ASN A 62 -9.44 -1.31 11.07
CA ASN A 62 -9.79 -2.05 9.86
C ASN A 62 -9.29 -1.25 8.66
N ILE A 63 -8.65 -1.91 7.70
CA ILE A 63 -8.12 -1.27 6.49
C ILE A 63 -8.98 -1.68 5.30
N ILE A 64 -9.47 -0.70 4.53
CA ILE A 64 -10.04 -0.94 3.21
C ILE A 64 -8.96 -0.62 2.18
N TYR A 65 -8.69 -1.54 1.27
CA TYR A 65 -7.63 -1.39 0.29
C TYR A 65 -8.11 -1.77 -1.12
N GLN A 66 -7.49 -1.16 -2.12
CA GLN A 66 -7.77 -1.42 -3.52
C GLN A 66 -7.31 -2.83 -3.92
N GLY A 67 -8.18 -3.59 -4.59
CA GLY A 67 -7.97 -4.99 -4.92
C GLY A 67 -6.96 -5.29 -6.04
N ASP A 68 -6.00 -4.40 -6.27
CA ASP A 68 -4.95 -4.51 -7.27
C ASP A 68 -3.55 -4.50 -6.62
N SER A 69 -2.49 -4.49 -7.44
CA SER A 69 -1.12 -4.54 -6.92
C SER A 69 -0.76 -3.34 -6.05
N TYR A 70 -1.36 -2.18 -6.30
CA TYR A 70 -1.07 -0.94 -5.58
C TYR A 70 -1.67 -0.96 -4.19
N GLY A 71 -2.97 -1.29 -4.08
CA GLY A 71 -3.60 -1.40 -2.76
C GLY A 71 -2.97 -2.49 -1.90
N GLN A 72 -2.53 -3.60 -2.51
CA GLN A 72 -1.79 -4.65 -1.80
C GLN A 72 -0.42 -4.17 -1.29
N GLY A 73 0.34 -3.44 -2.11
CA GLY A 73 1.61 -2.84 -1.70
C GLY A 73 1.43 -1.84 -0.55
N GLY A 74 0.38 -1.02 -0.60
CA GLY A 74 0.03 -0.10 0.49
C GLY A 74 -0.37 -0.81 1.78
N LEU A 75 -1.18 -1.88 1.70
CA LEU A 75 -1.54 -2.70 2.86
C LEU A 75 -0.30 -3.34 3.50
N HIS A 76 0.62 -3.85 2.69
CA HIS A 76 1.87 -4.44 3.19
C HIS A 76 2.75 -3.39 3.89
N ALA A 77 2.90 -2.20 3.30
CA ALA A 77 3.65 -1.11 3.94
C ALA A 77 3.03 -0.66 5.28
N LEU A 78 1.69 -0.70 5.39
CA LEU A 78 0.99 -0.45 6.65
C LEU A 78 1.25 -1.52 7.69
N ASP A 79 1.20 -2.80 7.29
CA ASP A 79 1.47 -3.94 8.17
C ASP A 79 2.90 -3.86 8.73
N GLU A 80 3.89 -3.59 7.88
CA GLU A 80 5.29 -3.38 8.30
C GLU A 80 5.45 -2.18 9.23
N ALA A 81 4.79 -1.04 8.92
CA ALA A 81 4.89 0.15 9.75
C ALA A 81 4.20 -0.04 11.11
N PHE A 82 3.04 -0.69 11.14
CA PHE A 82 2.29 -0.91 12.38
C PHE A 82 2.95 -1.95 13.27
N GLY A 83 3.56 -2.99 12.68
CA GLY A 83 4.24 -4.04 13.40
C GLY A 83 3.37 -4.61 14.53
N ASN A 84 3.91 -4.60 15.75
CA ASN A 84 3.17 -5.06 16.94
C ASN A 84 2.47 -3.92 17.70
N GLU A 85 2.54 -2.68 17.22
CA GLU A 85 2.07 -1.50 17.95
C GLU A 85 0.60 -1.18 17.66
N VAL A 86 0.13 -1.46 16.45
CA VAL A 86 -1.26 -1.27 16.02
C VAL A 86 -1.74 -2.53 15.30
N LYS A 87 -2.84 -3.11 15.77
CA LYS A 87 -3.42 -4.32 15.18
C LYS A 87 -4.31 -3.99 13.99
N ILE A 88 -4.02 -4.56 12.82
CA ILE A 88 -4.97 -4.60 11.71
C ILE A 88 -5.97 -5.74 11.97
N SER A 89 -7.17 -5.39 12.43
CA SER A 89 -8.23 -6.36 12.77
C SER A 89 -8.82 -7.02 11.53
N ARG A 90 -9.00 -6.26 10.45
CA ARG A 90 -9.43 -6.76 9.14
C ARG A 90 -8.84 -5.94 8.01
N SER A 91 -8.60 -6.65 6.90
CA SER A 91 -8.27 -6.07 5.60
C SER A 91 -9.40 -6.37 4.63
N ILE A 92 -10.08 -5.32 4.18
CA ILE A 92 -11.29 -5.37 3.38
C ILE A 92 -10.94 -4.95 1.97
N ARG A 93 -11.14 -5.86 1.01
CA ARG A 93 -10.83 -5.61 -0.39
C ARG A 93 -11.95 -4.80 -1.06
N PHE A 94 -11.57 -3.71 -1.72
CA PHE A 94 -12.41 -2.99 -2.68
C PHE A 94 -12.12 -3.50 -4.09
N ASP A 95 -13.14 -3.99 -4.78
CA ASP A 95 -13.02 -4.46 -6.16
C ASP A 95 -13.24 -3.30 -7.14
N LEU A 96 -12.21 -3.01 -7.94
CA LEU A 96 -12.23 -1.91 -8.91
C LEU A 96 -13.12 -2.16 -10.12
N PHE A 97 -13.35 -3.42 -10.50
CA PHE A 97 -14.13 -3.75 -11.69
C PHE A 97 -15.62 -3.65 -11.41
N THR A 98 -16.01 -4.04 -10.20
CA THR A 98 -17.40 -4.03 -9.75
C THR A 98 -17.74 -2.80 -8.91
N GLU A 99 -16.73 -1.99 -8.55
CA GLU A 99 -16.81 -0.82 -7.66
C GLU A 99 -17.52 -1.13 -6.33
N ARG A 100 -17.27 -2.33 -5.79
CA ARG A 100 -18.00 -2.86 -4.64
C ARG A 100 -17.06 -3.42 -3.58
N ILE A 101 -17.59 -3.43 -2.36
CA ILE A 101 -17.05 -4.19 -1.24
C ILE A 101 -18.09 -5.24 -0.88
N ASP A 102 -17.74 -6.50 -1.07
CA ASP A 102 -18.65 -7.60 -0.79
C ASP A 102 -18.92 -7.72 0.71
N ASN A 103 -20.19 -7.72 1.09
CA ASN A 103 -20.61 -7.92 2.49
C ASN A 103 -20.02 -6.91 3.50
N LEU A 104 -19.71 -5.67 3.08
CA LEU A 104 -19.06 -4.65 3.93
C LEU A 104 -19.66 -4.55 5.33
N LYS A 105 -20.99 -4.44 5.43
CA LYS A 105 -21.69 -4.30 6.71
C LYS A 105 -21.36 -5.44 7.67
N ARG A 106 -21.47 -6.68 7.18
CA ARG A 106 -21.11 -7.89 7.94
C ARG A 106 -19.63 -7.88 8.34
N GLN A 107 -18.74 -7.49 7.43
CA GLN A 107 -17.31 -7.45 7.71
C GLN A 107 -16.95 -6.44 8.81
N LEU A 108 -17.68 -5.32 8.89
CA LEU A 108 -17.48 -4.32 9.93
C LEU A 108 -18.10 -4.73 11.27
N GLU A 109 -19.31 -5.30 11.27
CA GLU A 109 -20.04 -5.71 12.47
C GLU A 109 -19.35 -6.88 13.22
N GLU A 110 -18.70 -7.77 12.49
CA GLU A 110 -17.96 -8.89 13.07
C GLU A 110 -16.53 -8.53 13.52
N SER A 111 -16.10 -7.26 13.41
CA SER A 111 -14.75 -6.87 13.83
C SER A 111 -14.74 -6.57 15.34
N PRO A 112 -13.93 -7.28 16.15
CA PRO A 112 -13.86 -7.03 17.59
C PRO A 112 -13.29 -5.63 17.84
N SER A 113 -14.03 -4.84 18.64
CA SER A 113 -13.63 -3.55 19.19
C SER A 113 -12.46 -3.68 20.17
#